data_AF-A0A318V2M7-F1
#
_entry.id   AF-A0A318V2M7-F1
#
_cell.length_a   1.000
_cell.length_b   1.000
_cell.length_c   1.000
_cell.angle_alpha   90.00
_cell.angle_beta   90.00
_cell.angle_gamma   90.00
#
_symmetry.space_group_name_H-M   'P 1'
#
loop_
_entity.id
_entity.type
_entity.pdbx_description
1 polymer ?
#
loop_
_entity_poly.entity_id
_entity_poly.type
_entity_poly.pdbx_seq_one_letter_code
_entity_poly.pdbx_strand_id
1 'polypeptide(L)'
;MDFSLLKAQRGWVSLPIIALLFIVASVSMHYQDRVLASYQWRGQLNEIEMEQQIWQDFQQAWIVSPSFTTAKASECLGFCELNDPNLEGSWFNKEGRLLHYRWESYESLPEESENSQVYYRLCATQNQQQYRCWWWRESQRISSGWVSASD
;
A
#
# COMPACT_ATOMS: atom_id res chain seq x y z
N MET A 1 38.84 65.89 27.36
CA MET A 1 38.33 65.78 25.98
C MET A 1 37.86 64.35 25.80
N ASP A 2 36.54 64.17 25.85
CA ASP A 2 35.88 62.86 25.81
C ASP A 2 35.94 62.24 24.41
N PHE A 3 36.56 61.06 24.33
CA PHE A 3 36.62 60.23 23.12
C PHE A 3 35.50 59.17 23.08
N SER A 4 34.36 59.42 23.73
CA SER A 4 33.27 58.44 23.87
C SER A 4 32.19 58.49 22.77
N LEU A 5 32.17 59.52 21.92
CA LEU A 5 31.09 59.71 20.94
C LEU A 5 31.34 59.14 19.53
N LEU A 6 32.59 58.82 19.16
CA LEU A 6 32.91 58.32 17.80
C LEU A 6 32.74 56.79 17.62
N LYS A 7 32.45 56.03 18.70
CA LYS A 7 32.25 54.57 18.62
C LYS A 7 30.81 54.18 18.30
N ALA A 8 29.83 55.07 18.50
CA ALA A 8 28.41 54.80 18.32
C ALA A 8 27.93 54.87 16.86
N GLN A 9 28.65 55.57 15.97
CA GLN A 9 28.16 55.92 14.63
C GLN A 9 28.44 54.86 13.55
N ARG A 10 29.38 53.93 13.77
CA ARG A 10 29.72 52.85 12.81
C ARG A 10 28.82 51.61 12.91
N GLY A 11 28.07 51.44 14.00
CA GLY A 11 27.16 50.29 14.20
C GLY A 11 25.80 50.42 13.52
N TRP A 12 25.40 51.63 13.11
CA TRP A 12 24.09 51.90 12.51
C TRP A 12 24.03 51.65 11.01
N VAL A 13 25.16 51.75 10.30
CA VAL A 13 25.22 51.55 8.84
C VAL A 13 25.21 50.05 8.47
N SER A 14 25.70 49.17 9.34
CA SER A 14 25.69 47.71 9.14
C SER A 14 24.38 47.03 9.54
N LEU A 15 23.58 47.66 10.40
CA LEU A 15 22.29 47.15 10.90
C LEU A 15 21.27 46.83 9.78
N PRO A 16 21.03 47.69 8.77
CA PRO A 16 20.13 47.36 7.67
C PRO A 16 20.65 46.20 6.80
N ILE A 17 21.97 46.08 6.65
CA ILE A 17 22.59 44.99 5.89
C ILE A 17 22.40 43.66 6.62
N ILE A 18 22.63 43.65 7.95
CA ILE A 18 22.42 42.48 8.79
C ILE A 18 20.93 42.07 8.79
N ALA A 19 20.01 43.02 8.92
CA ALA A 19 18.57 42.76 8.82
C ALA A 19 18.19 42.16 7.46
N LEU A 20 18.76 42.67 6.37
CA LEU A 20 18.52 42.13 5.03
C LEU A 20 19.07 40.70 4.88
N LEU A 21 20.24 40.40 5.44
CA LEU A 21 20.79 39.04 5.47
C LEU A 21 19.89 38.08 6.26
N PHE A 22 19.33 38.51 7.40
CA PHE A 22 18.37 37.71 8.16
C PHE A 22 17.09 37.44 7.36
N ILE A 23 16.55 38.47 6.69
CA ILE A 23 15.36 38.31 5.84
C ILE A 23 15.64 37.30 4.72
N VAL A 24 16.77 37.43 4.01
CA VAL A 24 17.15 36.50 2.94
C VAL A 24 17.33 35.09 3.49
N ALA A 25 18.02 34.92 4.62
CA ALA A 25 18.20 33.62 5.27
C ALA A 25 16.85 32.98 5.65
N SER A 26 15.93 33.73 6.25
CA SER A 26 14.59 33.25 6.60
C SER A 26 13.77 32.86 5.36
N VAL A 27 13.82 33.65 4.29
CA VAL A 27 13.13 33.33 3.03
C VAL A 27 13.73 32.07 2.39
N SER A 28 15.06 31.93 2.38
CA SER A 28 15.74 30.74 1.86
C SER A 28 15.40 29.48 2.65
N MET A 29 15.38 29.55 3.99
CA MET A 29 14.98 28.44 4.85
C MET A 29 13.53 28.01 4.58
N HIS A 30 12.59 28.96 4.56
CA HIS A 30 11.20 28.65 4.24
C HIS A 30 11.00 28.08 2.85
N TYR A 31 11.79 28.53 1.87
CA TYR A 31 11.76 27.95 0.53
C TYR A 31 12.25 26.50 0.55
N GLN A 32 13.37 26.23 1.24
CA GLN A 32 13.90 24.87 1.37
C GLN A 32 12.94 23.92 2.08
N ASP A 33 12.31 24.37 3.17
CA ASP A 33 11.30 23.58 3.89
C ASP A 33 10.12 23.19 3.00
N ARG A 34 9.62 24.15 2.20
CA ARG A 34 8.52 23.89 1.26
C ARG A 34 8.91 22.90 0.17
N VAL A 35 10.14 23.02 -0.34
CA VAL A 35 10.66 22.11 -1.35
C VAL A 35 10.81 20.71 -0.77
N LEU A 36 11.38 20.56 0.42
CA LEU A 36 11.50 19.27 1.11
C LEU A 36 10.13 18.63 1.35
N ALA A 37 9.16 19.39 1.87
CA ALA A 37 7.80 18.91 2.08
C ALA A 37 7.15 18.43 0.77
N SER A 38 7.39 19.13 -0.34
CA SER A 38 6.88 18.72 -1.66
C SER A 38 7.48 17.41 -2.15
N TYR A 39 8.76 17.17 -1.89
CA TYR A 39 9.43 15.91 -2.22
C TYR A 39 8.91 14.76 -1.36
N GLN A 40 8.73 14.99 -0.05
CA GLN A 40 8.17 14.00 0.85
C GLN A 40 6.75 13.60 0.42
N TRP A 41 5.90 14.57 0.08
CA TRP A 41 4.56 14.30 -0.40
C TRP A 41 4.54 13.53 -1.72
N ARG A 42 5.41 13.90 -2.68
CA ARG A 42 5.56 13.13 -3.93
C ARG A 42 6.08 11.72 -3.70
N GLY A 43 6.98 11.53 -2.74
CA GLY A 43 7.44 10.20 -2.33
C GLY A 43 6.29 9.34 -1.85
N GLN A 44 5.46 9.87 -0.94
CA GLN A 44 4.27 9.17 -0.43
C GLN A 44 3.27 8.83 -1.55
N LEU A 45 3.04 9.73 -2.49
CA LEU A 45 2.16 9.46 -3.62
C LEU A 45 2.69 8.34 -4.52
N ASN A 46 3.99 8.36 -4.81
CA ASN A 46 4.63 7.35 -5.64
C ASN A 46 4.56 5.96 -4.97
N GLU A 47 4.74 5.89 -3.65
CA GLU A 47 4.56 4.66 -2.88
C GLU A 47 3.13 4.11 -3.00
N ILE A 48 2.11 4.98 -2.88
CA ILE A 48 0.69 4.59 -3.02
C ILE A 48 0.38 4.11 -4.45
N GLU A 49 0.85 4.83 -5.47
CA GLU A 49 0.62 4.47 -6.87
C GLU A 49 1.27 3.11 -7.18
N MET A 50 2.50 2.92 -6.72
CA MET A 50 3.23 1.67 -6.82
C MET A 50 2.51 0.51 -6.11
N GLU A 51 1.94 0.73 -4.93
CA GLU A 51 1.17 -0.30 -4.21
C GLU A 51 -0.11 -0.66 -4.96
N GLN A 52 -0.79 0.32 -5.56
CA GLN A 52 -1.99 0.05 -6.36
C GLN A 52 -1.69 -0.74 -7.64
N GLN A 53 -0.54 -0.48 -8.27
CA GLN A 53 -0.18 -1.10 -9.54
C GLN A 53 0.02 -2.61 -9.44
N ILE A 54 0.71 -3.10 -8.40
CA ILE A 54 0.90 -4.54 -8.19
C ILE A 54 -0.44 -5.27 -7.99
N TRP A 55 -1.39 -4.63 -7.29
CA TRP A 55 -2.74 -5.18 -7.17
C TRP A 55 -3.47 -5.19 -8.51
N GLN A 56 -3.40 -4.12 -9.31
CA GLN A 56 -4.01 -4.08 -10.63
C GLN A 56 -3.46 -5.17 -11.56
N ASP A 57 -2.14 -5.34 -11.60
CA ASP A 57 -1.48 -6.39 -12.38
C ASP A 57 -1.94 -7.79 -11.93
N PHE A 58 -2.04 -8.01 -10.61
CA PHE A 58 -2.54 -9.27 -10.06
C PHE A 58 -4.00 -9.52 -10.47
N GLN A 59 -4.85 -8.50 -10.42
CA GLN A 59 -6.25 -8.59 -10.85
C GLN A 59 -6.34 -8.95 -12.34
N GLN A 60 -5.52 -8.34 -13.18
CA GLN A 60 -5.49 -8.64 -14.61
C GLN A 60 -5.05 -10.09 -14.88
N ALA A 61 -4.10 -10.61 -14.12
CA ALA A 61 -3.58 -11.96 -14.27
C ALA A 61 -4.56 -13.05 -13.78
N TRP A 62 -5.24 -12.83 -12.66
CA TRP A 62 -5.96 -13.90 -11.95
C TRP A 62 -7.48 -13.75 -11.91
N ILE A 63 -8.01 -12.53 -12.09
CA ILE A 63 -9.42 -12.22 -11.78
C ILE A 63 -10.24 -11.95 -13.03
N VAL A 64 -9.62 -11.35 -14.05
CA VAL A 64 -10.29 -11.08 -15.34
C VAL A 64 -10.66 -12.37 -16.06
N SER A 65 -9.78 -13.38 -16.00
CA SER A 65 -10.02 -14.73 -16.55
C SER A 65 -9.63 -15.78 -15.50
N PRO A 66 -10.48 -16.04 -14.50
CA PRO A 66 -10.13 -16.91 -13.39
C PRO A 66 -10.07 -18.37 -13.84
N SER A 67 -9.03 -19.08 -13.41
CA SER A 67 -8.92 -20.54 -13.54
C SER A 67 -9.16 -21.19 -12.20
N PHE A 68 -10.28 -21.90 -12.05
CA PHE A 68 -10.65 -22.57 -10.80
C PHE A 68 -10.00 -23.96 -10.61
N THR A 69 -9.14 -24.37 -11.54
CA THR A 69 -8.46 -25.68 -11.48
C THR A 69 -7.60 -25.82 -10.24
N THR A 70 -6.86 -24.76 -9.87
CA THR A 70 -6.03 -24.72 -8.66
C THR A 70 -6.84 -24.68 -7.37
N ALA A 71 -8.05 -24.14 -7.41
CA ALA A 71 -8.92 -24.05 -6.23
C ALA A 71 -9.41 -25.42 -5.74
N LYS A 72 -9.62 -26.36 -6.68
CA LYS A 72 -10.07 -27.73 -6.40
C LYS A 72 -9.04 -28.61 -5.70
N ALA A 73 -7.80 -28.14 -5.55
CA ALA A 73 -6.74 -28.84 -4.83
C ALA A 73 -6.78 -28.58 -3.32
N SER A 74 -7.65 -27.70 -2.83
CA SER A 74 -7.80 -27.43 -1.40
C SER A 74 -8.50 -28.60 -0.71
N GLU A 75 -7.86 -29.17 0.32
CA GLU A 75 -8.36 -30.32 1.08
C GLU A 75 -9.20 -29.93 2.32
N CYS A 76 -9.46 -28.64 2.52
CA CYS A 76 -10.17 -28.15 3.71
C CYS A 76 -11.69 -28.38 3.60
N LEU A 77 -12.35 -28.71 4.73
CA LEU A 77 -13.82 -28.85 4.87
C LEU A 77 -14.56 -27.49 4.83
N GLY A 78 -14.03 -26.52 4.10
CA GLY A 78 -14.36 -25.10 4.19
C GLY A 78 -13.28 -24.25 3.54
N PHE A 79 -13.20 -22.99 3.94
CA PHE A 79 -12.05 -22.15 3.62
C PHE A 79 -10.97 -22.30 4.70
N CYS A 80 -9.73 -22.57 4.30
CA CYS A 80 -8.62 -22.77 5.25
C CYS A 80 -8.25 -21.44 5.95
N GLU A 81 -7.58 -21.52 7.10
CA GLU A 81 -7.02 -20.35 7.78
C GLU A 81 -5.95 -19.66 6.92
N LEU A 82 -6.00 -18.33 6.81
CA LEU A 82 -5.10 -17.55 5.95
C LEU A 82 -3.63 -17.66 6.35
N ASN A 83 -3.34 -17.95 7.61
CA ASN A 83 -1.97 -18.05 8.14
C ASN A 83 -1.23 -19.35 7.83
N ASP A 84 -1.84 -20.33 7.14
CA ASP A 84 -1.14 -21.56 6.77
C ASP A 84 -0.22 -21.34 5.55
N PRO A 85 1.11 -21.34 5.73
CA PRO A 85 2.07 -21.08 4.66
C PRO A 85 2.18 -22.24 3.66
N ASN A 86 1.72 -23.45 4.00
CA ASN A 86 1.88 -24.63 3.15
C ASN A 86 1.00 -24.58 1.90
N LEU A 87 -0.04 -23.75 1.94
CA LEU A 87 -1.03 -23.61 0.88
C LEU A 87 -0.82 -22.33 0.05
N GLU A 88 0.21 -21.52 0.36
CA GLU A 88 0.48 -20.26 -0.33
C GLU A 88 1.33 -20.44 -1.59
N GLY A 89 0.80 -20.02 -2.73
CA GLY A 89 1.54 -19.80 -3.96
C GLY A 89 2.23 -18.44 -3.95
N SER A 90 3.26 -18.28 -4.79
CA SER A 90 3.99 -17.02 -4.98
C SER A 90 3.79 -16.51 -6.40
N TRP A 91 3.46 -15.23 -6.54
CA TRP A 91 3.31 -14.56 -7.82
C TRP A 91 4.18 -13.30 -7.84
N PHE A 92 4.87 -13.08 -8.97
CA PHE A 92 5.70 -11.91 -9.18
C PHE A 92 5.10 -11.02 -10.25
N ASN A 93 5.00 -9.72 -9.99
CA ASN A 93 4.69 -8.76 -11.04
C ASN A 93 5.89 -8.58 -11.99
N LYS A 94 5.69 -7.83 -13.08
CA LYS A 94 6.76 -7.54 -14.05
C LYS A 94 7.94 -6.77 -13.45
N GLU A 95 7.72 -6.07 -12.33
CA GLU A 95 8.72 -5.31 -11.59
C GLU A 95 9.45 -6.14 -10.53
N GLY A 96 9.15 -7.45 -10.44
CA GLY A 96 9.79 -8.37 -9.50
C GLY A 96 9.25 -8.33 -8.07
N ARG A 97 8.11 -7.68 -7.84
CA ARG A 97 7.46 -7.66 -6.52
C ARG A 97 6.64 -8.91 -6.29
N LEU A 98 6.74 -9.44 -5.09
CA LEU A 98 6.10 -10.67 -4.67
C LEU A 98 4.72 -10.41 -4.05
N LEU A 99 3.73 -11.18 -4.47
CA LEU A 99 2.50 -11.44 -3.74
C LEU A 99 2.43 -12.93 -3.39
N HIS A 100 2.08 -13.20 -2.15
CA HIS A 100 1.62 -14.53 -1.76
C HIS A 100 0.12 -14.61 -2.09
N TYR A 101 -0.31 -15.73 -2.67
CA TYR A 101 -1.70 -15.92 -3.01
C TYR A 101 -2.14 -17.36 -2.77
N ARG A 102 -3.43 -17.56 -2.57
CA ARG A 102 -3.99 -18.88 -2.32
C ARG A 102 -5.38 -19.01 -2.93
N TRP A 103 -5.59 -20.15 -3.59
CA TRP A 103 -6.86 -20.55 -4.17
C TRP A 103 -7.49 -21.65 -3.33
N GLU A 104 -8.78 -21.51 -3.07
CA GLU A 104 -9.54 -22.48 -2.30
C GLU A 104 -10.94 -22.65 -2.89
N SER A 105 -11.50 -23.85 -2.73
CA SER A 105 -12.89 -24.14 -3.06
C SER A 105 -13.59 -24.71 -1.84
N TYR A 106 -14.85 -24.33 -1.68
CA TYR A 106 -15.75 -24.89 -0.69
C TYR A 106 -17.03 -25.34 -1.38
N GLU A 107 -17.45 -26.57 -1.12
CA GLU A 107 -18.73 -27.10 -1.57
C GLU A 107 -19.68 -27.20 -0.37
N SER A 108 -20.84 -26.55 -0.47
CA SER A 108 -21.84 -26.58 0.61
C SER A 108 -22.35 -27.99 0.85
N LEU A 109 -22.54 -28.38 2.11
CA LEU A 109 -23.09 -29.68 2.42
C LEU A 109 -24.57 -29.80 2.00
N PRO A 110 -25.08 -31.01 1.70
CA PRO A 110 -26.48 -31.20 1.33
C PRO A 110 -27.49 -30.77 2.40
N GLU A 111 -27.07 -30.68 3.67
CA GLU A 111 -27.91 -30.18 4.77
C GLU A 111 -28.00 -28.64 4.81
N GLU A 112 -27.07 -27.93 4.19
CA GLU A 112 -27.00 -26.46 4.21
C GLU A 112 -27.77 -25.81 3.06
N SER A 113 -27.95 -26.52 1.93
CA SER A 113 -28.79 -26.04 0.83
C SER A 113 -29.32 -27.18 -0.05
N GLU A 114 -30.46 -26.94 -0.72
CA GLU A 114 -31.14 -27.92 -1.58
C GLU A 114 -30.28 -28.45 -2.74
N ASN A 115 -29.20 -27.74 -3.13
CA ASN A 115 -28.28 -28.12 -4.20
C ASN A 115 -26.83 -27.89 -3.75
N SER A 116 -25.88 -28.78 -4.06
CA SER A 116 -24.48 -28.53 -3.72
C SER A 116 -23.95 -27.32 -4.50
N GLN A 117 -23.75 -26.20 -3.80
CA GLN A 117 -23.20 -24.97 -4.36
C GLN A 117 -21.69 -24.96 -4.15
N VAL A 118 -20.95 -24.69 -5.23
CA VAL A 118 -19.49 -24.56 -5.18
C VAL A 118 -19.10 -23.09 -5.15
N TYR A 119 -18.39 -22.74 -4.09
CA TYR A 119 -17.78 -21.44 -3.86
C TYR A 119 -16.27 -21.51 -4.08
N TYR A 120 -15.71 -20.45 -4.63
CA TYR A 120 -14.27 -20.30 -4.81
C TYR A 120 -13.80 -19.03 -4.14
N ARG A 121 -12.63 -19.10 -3.52
CA ARG A 121 -11.95 -17.96 -2.88
C ARG A 121 -10.53 -17.87 -3.40
N LEU A 122 -10.15 -16.68 -3.86
CA LEU A 122 -8.75 -16.31 -4.09
C LEU A 122 -8.41 -15.24 -3.07
N CYS A 123 -7.34 -15.44 -2.31
CA CYS A 123 -6.80 -14.41 -1.42
C CYS A 123 -5.34 -14.14 -1.79
N ALA A 124 -4.91 -12.89 -1.71
CA ALA A 124 -3.53 -12.50 -1.92
C ALA A 124 -3.06 -11.49 -0.86
N THR A 125 -1.78 -11.51 -0.52
CA THR A 125 -1.16 -10.67 0.51
C THR A 125 0.26 -10.27 0.12
N GLN A 126 0.71 -9.13 0.64
CA GLN A 126 2.12 -8.70 0.61
C GLN A 126 2.85 -8.98 1.92
N ASN A 127 2.13 -9.04 3.04
CA ASN A 127 2.72 -9.00 4.38
C ASN A 127 2.16 -10.08 5.33
N GLN A 128 1.33 -11.00 4.83
CA GLN A 128 0.67 -12.06 5.61
C GLN A 128 -0.18 -11.56 6.79
N GLN A 129 -0.51 -10.26 6.83
CA GLN A 129 -1.40 -9.68 7.84
C GLN A 129 -2.73 -9.28 7.22
N GLN A 130 -2.68 -8.61 6.06
CA GLN A 130 -3.86 -8.19 5.32
C GLN A 130 -3.94 -8.96 4.01
N TYR A 131 -5.08 -9.62 3.81
CA TYR A 131 -5.36 -10.38 2.61
C TYR A 131 -6.45 -9.67 1.81
N ARG A 132 -6.21 -9.48 0.52
CA ARG A 132 -7.25 -9.08 -0.41
C ARG A 132 -7.86 -10.33 -1.01
N CYS A 133 -9.15 -10.52 -0.80
CA CYS A 133 -9.87 -11.71 -1.20
C CYS A 133 -10.96 -11.41 -2.23
N TRP A 134 -11.23 -12.40 -3.06
CA TRP A 134 -12.27 -12.40 -4.08
C TRP A 134 -13.03 -13.72 -4.01
N TRP A 135 -14.34 -13.64 -4.17
CA TRP A 135 -15.23 -14.79 -4.08
C TRP A 135 -16.04 -14.98 -5.34
N TRP A 136 -16.23 -16.24 -5.69
CA TRP A 136 -17.08 -16.66 -6.80
C TRP A 136 -18.06 -17.74 -6.33
N ARG A 137 -19.22 -17.75 -6.97
CA ARG A 137 -20.20 -18.84 -6.92
C ARG A 137 -20.45 -19.31 -8.33
N GLU A 138 -20.28 -20.60 -8.61
CA GLU A 138 -20.53 -21.19 -9.94
C GLU A 138 -19.86 -20.42 -11.11
N SER A 139 -18.66 -19.88 -10.88
CA SER A 139 -17.90 -19.02 -11.82
C SER A 139 -18.32 -17.55 -11.92
N GLN A 140 -19.40 -17.12 -11.25
CA GLN A 140 -19.77 -15.71 -11.17
C GLN A 140 -19.13 -15.05 -9.93
N ARG A 141 -18.49 -13.89 -10.11
CA ARG A 141 -17.90 -13.14 -9.00
C ARG A 141 -19.01 -12.53 -8.15
N ILE A 142 -19.04 -12.88 -6.87
CA ILE A 142 -20.06 -12.40 -5.92
C ILE A 142 -19.57 -11.21 -5.08
N SER A 143 -18.30 -11.18 -4.69
CA SER A 143 -17.76 -10.14 -3.81
C SER A 143 -16.24 -10.04 -3.90
N SER A 144 -15.71 -8.94 -3.38
CA SER A 144 -14.28 -8.73 -3.15
C SER A 144 -14.06 -7.78 -1.98
N GLY A 145 -12.95 -7.93 -1.25
CA GLY A 145 -12.70 -7.13 -0.06
C GLY A 145 -11.37 -7.45 0.61
N TRP A 146 -11.04 -6.69 1.64
CA TRP A 146 -9.91 -6.96 2.52
C TRP A 146 -10.36 -7.78 3.73
N VAL A 147 -9.56 -8.76 4.09
CA VAL A 147 -9.79 -9.69 5.21
C VAL A 147 -8.52 -9.75 6.05
N SER A 148 -8.67 -9.78 7.36
CA SER A 148 -7.57 -9.99 8.29
C SER A 148 -7.33 -11.48 8.50
N ALA A 149 -6.09 -11.88 8.70
CA ALA A 149 -5.76 -13.28 8.99
C ALA A 149 -6.03 -13.71 10.45
N SER A 150 -6.65 -12.85 11.25
CA SER A 150 -6.82 -13.03 12.71
C SER A 150 -8.27 -13.14 13.18
N ASP A 151 -9.23 -13.32 12.27
CA ASP A 151 -10.65 -13.52 12.59
C ASP A 151 -11.12 -14.95 12.32
#